data_AF-A0A9K3PCS8-F1
#
_entry.id   AF-A0A9K3PCS8-F1
#
_cell.length_a   1.000
_cell.length_b   1.000
_cell.length_c   1.000
_cell.angle_alpha   90.00
_cell.angle_beta   90.00
_cell.angle_gamma   90.00
#
_symmetry.space_group_name_H-M   'P 1'
#
loop_
_entity.id
_entity.type
_entity.pdbx_description
1 polymer ?
#
loop_
_entity_poly.entity_id
_entity_poly.type
_entity_poly.pdbx_seq_one_letter_code
_entity_poly.pdbx_strand_id
1 'polypeptide(L)'
;MSRCSPTTSLTLITLPDECQVHILTYLRACDLSPLQQSCKFYYNKDRIHKVVSYFLEEVYGRNLTHGICIPVVDNDTTDQKVPAKNTKVKKGSVQPSSKAGSSLKATSSSASSGGDLKYTLEHLRSIELTVVARVLSLPEPKSGFYVSKSWIKKTLLWLETVNDPSTNNEPKKLSKKQQRQRNRRLSDVSPPWPNINSDILCEHQKLQRCSAKTARSRRKLMDKQAWKVLRKLYPDSTTLESVSGECLQCLMETEAAKKTESDRLEQAKLERKMPLANPLVRRFYTRTKGVPTDCLVETSGGQVSVSYGSCPLIAGKYVILPRSWCHKWRRYMKTGEGGMPLPPDSSALLCDAHKLALLPPHLEAFLCGKTAQLLASVKHDLISPPAAATAAATASPVGVRSTLDLSIVNSLMAAGISQGELASQRVAMMQIQEEQQQQHVASAVPSFRESGCNNDLLDRENHVVIELISEEEWTALQETGCWPKQVSHYSVTVDVDSNGQFGFSTLPCRDCDASGLRFTSCASVKNKFRSKRWEPKSVEQKRIPNLEY
;
A
#
# COMPACT_ATOMS: atom_id res chain seq x y z
N MET A 1 1.54 62.75 -52.44
CA MET A 1 1.41 62.43 -51.00
C MET A 1 -0.04 62.67 -50.58
N SER A 2 -0.88 61.64 -50.68
CA SER A 2 -2.30 61.71 -50.27
C SER A 2 -2.40 61.56 -48.76
N ARG A 3 -3.03 62.53 -48.10
CA ARG A 3 -3.31 62.48 -46.66
C ARG A 3 -4.38 61.39 -46.43
N CYS A 4 -3.99 60.27 -45.82
CA CYS A 4 -4.96 59.31 -45.28
C CYS A 4 -5.87 60.04 -44.29
N SER A 5 -7.17 60.03 -44.54
CA SER A 5 -8.18 60.53 -43.62
C SER A 5 -8.05 59.82 -42.27
N PRO A 6 -8.30 60.50 -41.14
CA PRO A 6 -8.21 59.87 -39.83
C PRO A 6 -9.20 58.73 -39.74
N THR A 7 -8.69 57.50 -39.59
CA THR A 7 -9.48 56.31 -39.29
C THR A 7 -10.29 56.62 -38.04
N THR A 8 -11.61 56.72 -38.18
CA THR A 8 -12.51 56.97 -37.06
C THR A 8 -12.39 55.75 -36.15
N SER A 9 -11.64 55.88 -35.05
CA SER A 9 -11.49 54.79 -34.08
C SER A 9 -12.87 54.41 -33.58
N LEU A 10 -13.37 53.26 -34.02
CA LEU A 10 -14.60 52.67 -33.50
C LEU A 10 -14.39 52.45 -32.00
N THR A 11 -15.08 53.24 -31.18
CA THR A 11 -15.04 53.10 -29.73
C THR A 11 -16.09 52.07 -29.34
N LEU A 12 -15.81 51.23 -28.33
CA LEU A 12 -16.77 50.21 -27.88
C LEU A 12 -18.15 50.79 -27.51
N ILE A 13 -18.19 52.07 -27.15
CA ILE A 13 -19.41 52.79 -26.78
C ILE A 13 -20.32 53.13 -27.97
N THR A 14 -19.81 53.14 -29.21
CA THR A 14 -20.61 53.41 -30.42
C THR A 14 -21.25 52.15 -31.01
N LEU A 15 -20.99 50.98 -30.44
CA LEU A 15 -21.64 49.74 -30.87
C LEU A 15 -23.14 49.75 -30.54
N PRO A 16 -23.97 49.02 -31.31
CA PRO A 16 -25.37 48.79 -30.96
C PRO A 16 -25.52 48.21 -29.55
N ASP A 17 -26.63 48.52 -28.87
CA ASP A 17 -26.86 48.14 -27.48
C ASP A 17 -26.86 46.61 -27.31
N GLU A 18 -27.34 45.88 -28.31
CA GLU A 18 -27.35 44.41 -28.34
C GLU A 18 -25.93 43.85 -28.33
N CYS A 19 -25.03 44.41 -29.14
CA CYS A 19 -23.62 44.04 -29.17
C CYS A 19 -22.96 44.33 -27.82
N GLN A 20 -23.30 45.45 -27.20
CA GLN A 20 -22.77 45.82 -25.88
C GLN A 20 -23.25 44.86 -24.80
N VAL A 21 -24.54 44.48 -24.78
CA VAL A 21 -25.08 43.47 -23.88
C VAL A 21 -24.34 42.14 -24.07
N HIS A 22 -24.18 41.67 -25.31
CA HIS A 22 -23.46 40.43 -25.59
C HIS A 22 -22.00 40.48 -25.10
N ILE A 23 -21.27 41.57 -25.36
CA ILE A 23 -19.89 41.75 -24.88
C ILE A 23 -19.83 41.65 -23.35
N LEU A 24 -20.75 42.36 -22.66
CA LEU A 24 -20.79 42.35 -21.19
C LEU A 24 -21.13 40.97 -20.63
N THR A 25 -21.81 40.11 -21.38
CA THR A 25 -22.12 38.74 -20.91
C THR A 25 -20.91 37.80 -20.91
N TYR A 26 -19.77 38.20 -21.47
CA TYR A 26 -18.50 37.48 -21.31
C TYR A 26 -17.81 37.78 -19.98
N LEU A 27 -18.23 38.83 -19.28
CA LEU A 27 -17.70 39.22 -17.97
C LEU A 27 -18.56 38.64 -16.85
N ARG A 28 -17.94 38.24 -15.75
CA ARG A 28 -18.67 37.79 -14.54
C ARG A 28 -19.11 39.00 -13.72
N ALA A 29 -20.00 38.79 -12.75
CA ALA A 29 -20.43 39.87 -11.85
C ALA A 29 -19.26 40.58 -11.14
N CYS A 30 -18.20 39.85 -10.78
CA CYS A 30 -17.01 40.40 -10.15
C CYS A 30 -16.18 41.29 -11.10
N ASP A 31 -16.21 41.01 -12.40
CA ASP A 31 -15.45 41.73 -13.43
C ASP A 31 -16.25 42.95 -13.94
N LEU A 32 -17.59 42.84 -13.94
CA LEU A 32 -18.50 43.93 -14.28
C LEU A 32 -18.50 45.07 -13.24
N SER A 33 -18.24 44.74 -11.96
CA SER A 33 -18.27 45.75 -10.89
C SER A 33 -17.18 46.83 -11.04
N PRO A 34 -15.89 46.49 -11.25
CA PRO A 34 -14.85 47.47 -11.56
C PRO A 34 -15.09 48.24 -12.87
N LEU A 35 -15.66 47.57 -13.88
CA LEU A 35 -16.00 48.22 -15.16
C LEU A 35 -17.02 49.35 -14.95
N GLN A 36 -18.02 49.13 -14.11
CA GLN A 36 -19.00 50.17 -13.76
C GLN A 36 -18.41 51.32 -12.97
N GLN A 37 -17.52 51.01 -12.03
CA GLN A 37 -16.86 52.04 -11.22
C GLN A 37 -15.95 52.94 -12.07
N SER A 38 -15.32 52.37 -13.11
CA SER A 38 -14.39 53.08 -13.98
C SER A 38 -15.05 53.75 -15.19
N CYS A 39 -16.23 53.29 -15.62
CA CYS A 39 -16.88 53.77 -16.84
C CYS A 39 -18.35 54.13 -16.62
N LYS A 40 -18.66 55.43 -16.58
CA LYS A 40 -20.02 55.96 -16.44
C LYS A 40 -21.00 55.43 -17.50
N PHE A 41 -20.52 55.16 -18.72
CA PHE A 41 -21.35 54.62 -19.81
C PHE A 41 -21.92 53.24 -19.47
N TYR A 42 -21.15 52.39 -18.79
CA TYR A 42 -21.60 51.06 -18.35
C TYR A 42 -22.35 51.09 -17.01
N TYR A 43 -22.39 52.24 -16.34
CA TYR A 43 -23.25 52.50 -15.18
C TYR A 43 -24.68 52.92 -15.60
N ASN A 44 -25.25 52.25 -16.60
CA ASN A 44 -26.63 52.46 -17.03
C ASN A 44 -27.53 51.34 -16.46
N LYS A 45 -28.52 51.70 -15.64
CA LYS A 45 -29.41 50.74 -14.95
C LYS A 45 -30.19 49.86 -15.93
N ASP A 46 -30.68 50.40 -17.03
CA ASP A 46 -31.48 49.65 -18.00
C ASP A 46 -30.60 48.66 -18.78
N ARG A 47 -29.35 49.03 -19.06
CA ARG A 47 -28.37 48.11 -19.63
C ARG A 47 -28.01 46.98 -18.68
N ILE A 48 -27.80 47.28 -17.40
CA ILE A 48 -27.55 46.26 -16.38
C ILE A 48 -28.73 45.30 -16.34
N HIS A 49 -29.96 45.82 -16.30
CA HIS A 49 -31.15 45.00 -16.36
C HIS A 49 -31.17 44.09 -17.58
N LYS A 50 -30.89 44.62 -18.79
CA LYS A 50 -30.78 43.81 -20.02
C LYS A 50 -29.71 42.72 -19.94
N VAL A 51 -28.53 43.03 -19.40
CA VAL A 51 -27.44 42.06 -19.21
C VAL A 51 -27.88 40.95 -18.26
N VAL A 52 -28.47 41.28 -17.11
CA VAL A 52 -28.92 40.29 -16.12
C VAL A 52 -30.07 39.43 -16.68
N SER A 53 -31.04 40.04 -17.34
CA SER A 53 -32.13 39.32 -18.01
C SER A 53 -31.58 38.35 -19.06
N TYR A 54 -30.62 38.78 -19.88
CA TYR A 54 -29.95 37.91 -20.85
C TYR A 54 -29.21 36.74 -20.18
N PHE A 55 -28.54 36.97 -19.03
CA PHE A 55 -27.91 35.89 -18.27
C PHE A 55 -28.93 34.84 -17.78
N LEU A 56 -30.08 35.30 -17.29
CA LEU A 56 -31.13 34.45 -16.74
C LEU A 56 -31.78 33.56 -17.80
N GLU A 57 -32.03 34.12 -18.98
CA GLU A 57 -32.75 33.44 -20.06
C GLU A 57 -31.83 32.61 -20.95
N GLU A 58 -30.74 33.21 -21.43
CA GLU A 58 -29.91 32.64 -22.50
C GLU A 58 -28.66 31.93 -21.97
N VAL A 59 -28.04 32.44 -20.90
CA VAL A 59 -26.75 31.91 -20.42
C VAL A 59 -26.95 30.74 -19.47
N TYR A 60 -27.70 30.93 -18.39
CA TYR A 60 -27.92 29.90 -17.37
C TYR A 60 -29.13 29.02 -17.69
N GLY A 61 -30.10 29.57 -18.42
CA GLY A 61 -31.34 28.91 -18.76
C GLY A 61 -32.34 28.89 -17.60
N ARG A 62 -33.62 28.92 -17.96
CA ARG A 62 -34.74 29.04 -17.01
C ARG A 62 -34.76 27.94 -15.94
N ASN A 63 -34.29 26.73 -16.24
CA ASN A 63 -34.29 25.62 -15.28
C ASN A 63 -33.38 25.90 -14.07
N LEU A 64 -32.26 26.60 -14.27
CA LEU A 64 -31.32 26.93 -13.19
C LEU A 64 -31.67 28.24 -12.50
N THR A 65 -32.53 29.07 -13.08
CA THR A 65 -32.84 30.42 -12.59
C THR A 65 -34.28 30.59 -12.10
N HIS A 66 -35.16 29.61 -12.38
CA HIS A 66 -36.55 29.64 -11.92
C HIS A 66 -36.65 29.69 -10.39
N GLY A 67 -37.54 30.54 -9.87
CA GLY A 67 -37.78 30.68 -8.43
C GLY A 67 -36.66 31.39 -7.65
N ILE A 68 -35.66 31.98 -8.33
CA ILE A 68 -34.75 32.94 -7.67
C ILE A 68 -35.57 34.19 -7.37
N CYS A 69 -36.12 34.26 -6.16
CA CYS A 69 -36.86 35.42 -5.67
C CYS A 69 -35.84 36.49 -5.29
N ILE A 70 -35.71 37.51 -6.13
CA ILE A 70 -34.89 38.66 -5.80
C ILE A 70 -35.79 39.63 -5.03
N PRO A 71 -35.50 39.90 -3.74
CA PRO A 71 -36.28 40.87 -2.99
C PRO A 71 -36.17 42.22 -3.70
N VAL A 72 -37.32 42.78 -4.08
CA VAL A 72 -37.37 44.14 -4.61
C VAL A 72 -37.04 45.06 -3.46
N VAL A 73 -35.85 45.63 -3.47
CA VAL A 73 -35.50 46.69 -2.53
C VAL A 73 -36.13 47.97 -3.10
N ASP A 74 -37.31 48.31 -2.60
CA ASP A 74 -37.94 49.61 -2.86
C ASP A 74 -37.09 50.71 -2.22
N ASN A 75 -36.04 51.14 -2.93
CA ASN A 75 -35.12 52.20 -2.50
C ASN A 75 -35.73 53.61 -2.62
N ASP A 76 -37.05 53.74 -2.77
CA ASP A 76 -37.73 55.03 -2.95
C ASP A 76 -38.19 55.70 -1.65
N THR A 77 -37.70 55.26 -0.49
CA THR A 77 -37.88 56.01 0.76
C THR A 77 -36.70 56.96 0.99
N THR A 78 -36.92 58.19 0.53
CA THR A 78 -36.09 59.39 0.68
C THR A 78 -35.78 59.74 2.14
N ASP A 79 -34.66 60.43 2.36
CA ASP A 79 -34.41 61.41 3.45
C ASP A 79 -35.34 61.33 4.67
N GLN A 80 -34.98 60.54 5.68
CA GLN A 80 -35.54 60.70 7.03
C GLN A 80 -34.46 61.05 8.06
N LYS A 81 -34.48 62.34 8.36
CA LYS A 81 -34.02 63.06 9.54
C LYS A 81 -34.08 62.22 10.82
N VAL A 82 -32.93 62.08 11.48
CA VAL A 82 -32.75 61.52 12.84
C VAL A 82 -33.61 62.28 13.86
N PRO A 83 -34.25 61.57 14.81
CA PRO A 83 -34.28 62.08 16.18
C PRO A 83 -33.79 61.05 17.21
N ALA A 84 -33.04 61.56 18.18
CA ALA A 84 -32.62 60.85 19.37
C ALA A 84 -33.75 60.76 20.41
N LYS A 85 -33.87 59.61 21.08
CA LYS A 85 -33.79 59.41 22.56
C LYS A 85 -34.54 58.17 23.04
N ASN A 86 -33.82 57.42 23.90
CA ASN A 86 -34.24 56.56 25.02
C ASN A 86 -35.74 56.38 25.32
N THR A 87 -36.17 55.12 25.51
CA THR A 87 -36.75 54.71 26.81
C THR A 87 -36.71 53.18 27.02
N LYS A 88 -36.60 52.84 28.30
CA LYS A 88 -36.38 51.53 28.94
C LYS A 88 -37.74 51.00 29.42
N VAL A 89 -38.17 49.79 29.02
CA VAL A 89 -39.34 49.12 29.63
C VAL A 89 -39.11 47.62 29.81
N LYS A 90 -39.62 47.14 30.96
CA LYS A 90 -39.50 45.84 31.61
C LYS A 90 -40.19 44.67 30.90
N LYS A 91 -39.53 43.51 30.97
CA LYS A 91 -39.98 42.22 31.55
C LYS A 91 -41.47 41.86 31.48
N GLY A 92 -41.79 40.79 30.74
CA GLY A 92 -43.01 39.98 30.86
C GLY A 92 -42.76 38.55 30.37
N SER A 93 -43.02 37.55 31.22
CA SER A 93 -42.82 36.11 30.98
C SER A 93 -44.08 35.46 30.42
N VAL A 94 -43.95 34.54 29.45
CA VAL A 94 -44.91 33.43 29.25
C VAL A 94 -44.16 32.20 28.68
N GLN A 95 -44.53 31.03 29.22
CA GLN A 95 -43.99 29.69 28.95
C GLN A 95 -44.87 28.95 27.89
N PRO A 96 -44.68 27.65 27.53
CA PRO A 96 -44.52 27.22 26.15
C PRO A 96 -45.67 26.36 25.58
N SER A 97 -45.81 26.28 24.26
CA SER A 97 -46.65 25.26 23.61
C SER A 97 -46.12 24.79 22.24
N SER A 98 -45.72 23.50 22.23
CA SER A 98 -45.92 22.43 21.22
C SER A 98 -45.88 22.67 19.70
N LYS A 99 -44.93 21.96 19.06
CA LYS A 99 -45.00 21.09 17.85
C LYS A 99 -46.03 21.40 16.73
N ALA A 100 -45.52 21.72 15.54
CA ALA A 100 -45.85 21.14 14.21
C ALA A 100 -44.91 21.82 13.16
N GLY A 101 -44.17 21.13 12.30
CA GLY A 101 -44.71 20.52 11.08
C GLY A 101 -44.97 21.55 9.97
N SER A 102 -43.98 22.37 9.57
CA SER A 102 -44.16 23.37 8.50
C SER A 102 -43.89 22.77 7.12
N SER A 103 -44.97 22.37 6.46
CA SER A 103 -45.05 22.18 5.02
C SER A 103 -45.31 23.54 4.38
N LEU A 104 -44.34 24.05 3.61
CA LEU A 104 -44.49 25.30 2.88
C LEU A 104 -45.47 25.09 1.72
N LYS A 105 -46.71 25.54 1.95
CA LYS A 105 -47.79 25.64 0.98
C LYS A 105 -47.47 26.80 0.04
N ALA A 106 -47.23 26.48 -1.24
CA ALA A 106 -47.07 27.47 -2.29
C ALA A 106 -48.43 28.15 -2.54
N THR A 107 -48.62 29.33 -1.96
CA THR A 107 -49.76 30.20 -2.26
C THR A 107 -49.42 31.00 -3.50
N SER A 108 -49.93 30.57 -4.65
CA SER A 108 -49.90 31.32 -5.91
C SER A 108 -50.94 32.45 -5.85
N SER A 109 -50.59 33.55 -5.19
CA SER A 109 -51.34 34.80 -5.29
C SER A 109 -50.85 35.60 -6.49
N SER A 110 -51.57 35.47 -7.60
CA SER A 110 -51.52 36.35 -8.75
C SER A 110 -52.02 37.75 -8.36
N ALA A 111 -51.11 38.66 -8.02
CA ALA A 111 -51.40 40.08 -7.87
C ALA A 111 -50.57 40.86 -8.91
N SER A 112 -51.28 41.32 -9.92
CA SER A 112 -50.84 42.08 -11.08
C SER A 112 -50.61 43.55 -10.74
N SER A 113 -49.57 43.86 -9.98
CA SER A 113 -48.96 45.19 -9.96
C SER A 113 -47.63 45.10 -10.68
N GLY A 114 -47.64 45.36 -11.98
CA GLY A 114 -46.48 45.33 -12.87
C GLY A 114 -45.49 46.45 -12.58
N GLY A 115 -44.86 46.42 -11.40
CA GLY A 115 -43.65 47.19 -11.15
C GLY A 115 -42.51 46.61 -11.97
N ASP A 116 -41.89 47.42 -12.82
CA ASP A 116 -40.71 47.03 -13.59
C ASP A 116 -39.56 46.65 -12.64
N LEU A 117 -39.34 45.35 -12.48
CA LEU A 117 -38.24 44.80 -11.68
C LEU A 117 -36.90 45.21 -12.29
N LYS A 118 -36.21 46.20 -11.69
CA LYS A 118 -34.86 46.60 -12.15
C LYS A 118 -33.78 45.74 -11.49
N TYR A 119 -32.97 45.07 -12.30
CA TYR A 119 -31.86 44.26 -11.78
C TYR A 119 -30.60 45.11 -11.54
N THR A 120 -29.80 44.70 -10.55
CA THR A 120 -28.49 45.28 -10.22
C THR A 120 -27.38 44.23 -10.44
N LEU A 121 -26.10 44.64 -10.40
CA LEU A 121 -25.00 43.67 -10.43
C LEU A 121 -24.93 42.79 -9.18
N GLU A 122 -25.42 43.29 -8.04
CA GLU A 122 -25.53 42.50 -6.82
C GLU A 122 -26.54 41.37 -7.01
N HIS A 123 -27.66 41.66 -7.71
CA HIS A 123 -28.60 40.62 -8.14
C HIS A 123 -27.91 39.58 -9.03
N LEU A 124 -27.11 40.01 -10.02
CA LEU A 124 -26.36 39.08 -10.88
C LEU A 124 -25.41 38.18 -10.08
N ARG A 125 -24.67 38.76 -9.13
CA ARG A 125 -23.78 37.99 -8.25
C ARG A 125 -24.57 36.96 -7.43
N SER A 126 -25.69 37.35 -6.84
CA SER A 126 -26.57 36.43 -6.08
C SER A 126 -27.12 35.31 -6.97
N ILE A 127 -27.50 35.64 -8.21
CA ILE A 127 -27.93 34.66 -9.23
C ILE A 127 -26.78 33.70 -9.53
N GLU A 128 -25.57 34.18 -9.83
CA GLU A 128 -24.39 33.34 -10.12
C GLU A 128 -24.13 32.33 -8.99
N LEU A 129 -24.11 32.80 -7.73
CA LEU A 129 -23.89 31.96 -6.56
C LEU A 129 -24.99 30.89 -6.42
N THR A 130 -26.25 31.27 -6.64
CA THR A 130 -27.41 30.35 -6.60
C THR A 130 -27.35 29.32 -7.73
N VAL A 131 -26.97 29.74 -8.94
CA VAL A 131 -26.80 28.86 -10.09
C VAL A 131 -25.69 27.85 -9.82
N VAL A 132 -24.54 28.27 -9.26
CA VAL A 132 -23.48 27.33 -8.85
C VAL A 132 -24.03 26.31 -7.85
N ALA A 133 -24.68 26.75 -6.78
CA ALA A 133 -25.24 25.84 -5.77
C ALA A 133 -26.19 24.79 -6.39
N ARG A 134 -27.08 25.23 -7.29
CA ARG A 134 -28.03 24.34 -8.00
C ARG A 134 -27.31 23.35 -8.90
N VAL A 135 -26.39 23.83 -9.72
CA VAL A 135 -25.57 23.00 -10.63
C VAL A 135 -24.78 21.94 -9.86
N LEU A 136 -24.20 22.30 -8.72
CA LEU A 136 -23.47 21.37 -7.87
C LEU A 136 -24.37 20.35 -7.16
N SER A 137 -25.67 20.64 -7.03
CA SER A 137 -26.66 19.78 -6.38
C SER A 137 -27.39 18.83 -7.33
N LEU A 138 -27.21 18.99 -8.66
CA LEU A 138 -27.81 18.10 -9.66
C LEU A 138 -27.38 16.62 -9.45
N PRO A 139 -28.24 15.65 -9.78
CA PRO A 139 -27.88 14.23 -9.71
C PRO A 139 -26.74 13.87 -10.68
N GLU A 140 -25.95 12.83 -10.35
CA GLU A 140 -24.86 12.37 -11.21
C GLU A 140 -25.42 11.71 -12.49
N PRO A 141 -25.07 12.18 -13.69
CA PRO A 141 -25.45 11.54 -14.94
C PRO A 141 -24.62 10.27 -15.20
N LYS A 142 -25.01 9.48 -16.20
CA LYS A 142 -24.26 8.28 -16.64
C LYS A 142 -22.92 8.63 -17.31
N SER A 143 -22.86 9.77 -18.00
CA SER A 143 -21.68 10.27 -18.70
C SER A 143 -21.61 11.79 -18.58
N GLY A 144 -20.41 12.34 -18.74
CA GLY A 144 -20.19 13.77 -18.67
C GLY A 144 -18.77 14.13 -18.28
N PHE A 145 -18.63 15.13 -17.41
CA PHE A 145 -17.38 15.72 -16.96
C PHE A 145 -17.14 15.42 -15.49
N TYR A 146 -15.89 15.09 -15.14
CA TYR A 146 -15.50 14.91 -13.75
C TYR A 146 -15.24 16.26 -13.08
N VAL A 147 -15.77 16.37 -11.88
CA VAL A 147 -15.57 17.49 -10.96
C VAL A 147 -15.11 16.97 -9.60
N SER A 148 -14.18 17.69 -8.97
CA SER A 148 -13.73 17.35 -7.62
C SER A 148 -14.83 17.47 -6.57
N LYS A 149 -15.10 16.39 -5.83
CA LYS A 149 -16.02 16.39 -4.68
C LYS A 149 -15.50 17.24 -3.52
N SER A 150 -14.17 17.37 -3.38
CA SER A 150 -13.58 18.20 -2.34
C SER A 150 -13.82 19.68 -2.63
N TRP A 151 -13.64 20.08 -3.90
CA TRP A 151 -13.97 21.41 -4.38
C TRP A 151 -15.45 21.71 -4.20
N ILE A 152 -16.35 20.81 -4.65
CA ILE A 152 -17.81 20.97 -4.47
C ILE A 152 -18.17 21.26 -3.02
N LYS A 153 -17.66 20.45 -2.09
CA LYS A 153 -17.96 20.59 -0.66
C LYS A 153 -17.48 21.94 -0.11
N LYS A 154 -16.28 22.38 -0.49
CA LYS A 154 -15.74 23.68 -0.07
C LYS A 154 -16.53 24.84 -0.65
N THR A 155 -16.88 24.76 -1.94
CA THR A 155 -17.68 25.76 -2.64
C THR A 155 -19.05 25.90 -1.99
N LEU A 156 -19.76 24.80 -1.75
CA LEU A 156 -21.08 24.85 -1.09
C LEU A 156 -21.01 25.46 0.32
N LEU A 157 -20.00 25.08 1.12
CA LEU A 157 -19.79 25.66 2.45
C LEU A 157 -19.48 27.17 2.40
N TRP A 158 -18.69 27.59 1.40
CA TRP A 158 -18.41 29.01 1.17
C TRP A 158 -19.66 29.77 0.72
N LEU A 159 -20.46 29.19 -0.18
CA LEU A 159 -21.73 29.79 -0.65
C LEU A 159 -22.75 29.95 0.49
N GLU A 160 -22.86 28.96 1.38
CA GLU A 160 -23.69 29.06 2.59
C GLU A 160 -23.26 30.22 3.48
N THR A 161 -21.96 30.46 3.60
CA THR A 161 -21.40 31.55 4.42
C THR A 161 -21.65 32.93 3.79
N VAL A 162 -21.60 33.03 2.45
CA VAL A 162 -21.81 34.29 1.72
C VAL A 162 -23.29 34.68 1.64
N ASN A 163 -24.19 33.71 1.46
CA ASN A 163 -25.62 33.98 1.28
C ASN A 163 -26.35 34.29 2.59
N ASP A 164 -25.79 33.92 3.74
CA ASP A 164 -26.42 34.14 5.04
C ASP A 164 -25.47 34.85 6.02
N PRO A 165 -25.16 36.14 5.78
CA PRO A 165 -24.36 36.92 6.73
C PRO A 165 -25.11 37.16 8.05
N SER A 166 -26.43 36.96 8.08
CA SER A 166 -27.35 37.40 9.14
C SER A 166 -27.72 36.30 10.15
N THR A 167 -27.56 35.01 9.88
CA THR A 167 -27.73 33.94 10.90
C THR A 167 -26.56 33.80 11.87
N ASN A 168 -25.65 34.78 11.90
CA ASN A 168 -24.86 35.07 13.10
C ASN A 168 -25.70 35.64 14.26
N ASN A 169 -26.98 35.95 14.03
CA ASN A 169 -27.89 36.39 15.09
C ASN A 169 -28.42 35.21 15.92
N GLU A 170 -28.13 35.28 17.23
CA GLU A 170 -28.58 34.41 18.33
C GLU A 170 -28.18 32.93 18.19
N PRO A 171 -26.95 32.56 18.65
CA PRO A 171 -26.58 31.15 18.75
C PRO A 171 -27.57 30.45 19.69
N LYS A 172 -28.41 29.56 19.16
CA LYS A 172 -28.96 28.44 19.93
C LYS A 172 -27.81 27.90 20.76
N LYS A 173 -27.96 27.84 22.10
CA LYS A 173 -26.91 27.48 23.09
C LYS A 173 -26.18 26.19 22.72
N LEU A 174 -25.28 26.26 21.76
CA LEU A 174 -24.35 25.21 21.40
C LEU A 174 -23.28 25.19 22.48
N SER A 175 -22.84 24.00 22.84
CA SER A 175 -21.74 23.87 23.79
C SER A 175 -20.55 24.73 23.34
N LYS A 176 -19.87 25.41 24.28
CA LYS A 176 -18.68 26.24 24.01
C LYS A 176 -17.62 25.50 23.17
N LYS A 177 -17.55 24.16 23.27
CA LYS A 177 -16.68 23.31 22.45
C LYS A 177 -17.16 23.22 20.99
N GLN A 178 -18.47 23.01 20.77
CA GLN A 178 -19.08 22.98 19.44
C GLN A 178 -19.03 24.36 18.77
N GLN A 179 -19.23 25.45 19.52
CA GLN A 179 -19.14 26.80 18.98
C GLN A 179 -17.69 27.16 18.60
N ARG A 180 -16.68 26.80 19.43
CA ARG A 180 -15.27 26.94 19.04
C ARG A 180 -14.92 26.11 17.81
N GLN A 181 -15.44 24.89 17.70
CA GLN A 181 -15.20 24.03 16.54
C GLN A 181 -15.90 24.58 15.28
N ARG A 182 -17.11 25.13 15.39
CA ARG A 182 -17.83 25.79 14.31
C ARG A 182 -17.11 27.07 13.88
N ASN A 183 -16.68 27.91 14.82
CA ASN A 183 -15.96 29.14 14.51
C ASN A 183 -14.62 28.86 13.83
N ARG A 184 -13.87 27.84 14.26
CA ARG A 184 -12.67 27.37 13.53
C ARG A 184 -13.00 26.88 12.12
N ARG A 185 -14.10 26.16 11.95
CA ARG A 185 -14.54 25.68 10.63
C ARG A 185 -14.99 26.81 9.70
N LEU A 186 -15.52 27.91 10.24
CA LEU A 186 -16.02 29.05 9.47
C LEU A 186 -14.93 30.10 9.16
N SER A 187 -13.97 30.31 10.06
CA SER A 187 -12.82 31.21 9.81
C SER A 187 -11.90 30.69 8.70
N ASP A 188 -11.94 29.39 8.44
CA ASP A 188 -11.08 28.72 7.45
C ASP A 188 -11.76 28.56 6.07
N VAL A 189 -12.97 29.10 5.89
CA VAL A 189 -13.71 28.98 4.63
C VAL A 189 -13.19 30.00 3.62
N SER A 190 -12.07 29.66 3.01
CA SER A 190 -11.54 30.41 1.87
C SER A 190 -12.46 30.30 0.66
N PRO A 191 -12.48 31.31 -0.23
CA PRO A 191 -13.09 31.18 -1.54
C PRO A 191 -12.60 29.91 -2.28
N PRO A 192 -13.47 29.28 -3.09
CA PRO A 192 -13.08 28.08 -3.82
C PRO A 192 -11.95 28.39 -4.81
N TRP A 193 -11.08 27.40 -5.05
CA TRP A 193 -9.96 27.54 -5.98
C TRP A 193 -10.46 27.85 -7.40
N PRO A 194 -9.71 28.64 -8.20
CA PRO A 194 -10.09 28.98 -9.57
C PRO A 194 -10.25 27.75 -10.47
N ASN A 195 -9.38 26.74 -10.30
CA ASN A 195 -9.48 25.47 -11.01
C ASN A 195 -10.28 24.46 -10.17
N ILE A 196 -11.44 24.07 -10.68
CA ILE A 196 -12.37 23.11 -10.07
C ILE A 196 -11.73 21.74 -9.81
N ASN A 197 -10.77 21.35 -10.65
CA ASN A 197 -10.24 19.99 -10.70
C ASN A 197 -8.80 19.85 -10.14
N SER A 198 -8.25 20.91 -9.55
CA SER A 198 -6.84 20.97 -9.11
C SER A 198 -6.38 19.77 -8.29
N ASP A 199 -7.22 19.26 -7.39
CA ASP A 199 -6.89 18.16 -6.49
C ASP A 199 -7.15 16.76 -7.08
N ILE A 200 -7.69 16.65 -8.29
CA ILE A 200 -7.90 15.36 -8.98
C ILE A 200 -7.08 15.23 -10.28
N LEU A 201 -6.21 16.21 -10.55
CA LEU A 201 -5.25 16.18 -11.63
C LEU A 201 -3.95 15.52 -11.18
N CYS A 202 -3.31 14.80 -12.08
CA CYS A 202 -1.89 14.47 -11.94
C CYS A 202 -1.01 15.61 -12.48
N GLU A 203 0.31 15.46 -12.36
CA GLU A 203 1.30 16.44 -12.83
C GLU A 203 1.20 16.69 -14.35
N HIS A 204 0.71 15.70 -15.11
CA HIS A 204 0.45 15.81 -16.55
C HIS A 204 -0.83 16.57 -16.91
N GLN A 205 -1.51 17.19 -15.93
CA GLN A 205 -2.79 17.90 -16.12
C GLN A 205 -3.90 16.99 -16.70
N LYS A 206 -3.82 15.69 -16.42
CA LYS A 206 -4.83 14.69 -16.76
C LYS A 206 -5.47 14.16 -15.49
N LEU A 207 -6.56 13.41 -15.65
CA LEU A 207 -7.25 12.78 -14.52
C LEU A 207 -6.28 11.84 -13.79
N GLN A 208 -6.03 12.11 -12.50
CA GLN A 208 -5.13 11.31 -11.67
C GLN A 208 -5.58 9.85 -11.64
N ARG A 209 -4.67 8.89 -11.53
CA ARG A 209 -5.04 7.49 -11.29
C ARG A 209 -5.60 7.34 -9.87
N CYS A 210 -6.72 6.65 -9.71
CA CYS A 210 -7.24 6.30 -8.39
C CYS A 210 -7.76 4.87 -8.37
N SER A 211 -7.67 4.20 -7.23
CA SER A 211 -8.40 2.94 -7.05
C SER A 211 -9.91 3.20 -7.27
N ALA A 212 -10.67 2.22 -7.76
CA ALA A 212 -12.10 2.39 -8.03
C ALA A 212 -12.89 2.87 -6.80
N LYS A 213 -12.48 2.45 -5.59
CA LYS A 213 -13.07 2.93 -4.32
C LYS A 213 -12.76 4.40 -4.08
N THR A 214 -11.50 4.80 -4.27
CA THR A 214 -11.03 6.19 -4.09
C THR A 214 -11.55 7.14 -5.17
N ALA A 215 -11.76 6.65 -6.40
CA ALA A 215 -12.26 7.46 -7.50
C ALA A 215 -13.68 7.98 -7.22
N ARG A 216 -14.58 7.10 -6.76
CA ARG A 216 -15.98 7.44 -6.45
C ARG A 216 -16.12 8.45 -5.30
N SER A 217 -15.21 8.42 -4.32
CA SER A 217 -15.23 9.35 -3.19
C SER A 217 -14.66 10.73 -3.53
N ARG A 218 -13.75 10.82 -4.51
CA ARG A 218 -13.07 12.08 -4.88
C ARG A 218 -13.73 12.84 -6.02
N ARG A 219 -14.49 12.16 -6.89
CA ARG A 219 -15.01 12.75 -8.14
C ARG A 219 -16.52 12.62 -8.24
N LYS A 220 -17.16 13.63 -8.82
CA LYS A 220 -18.59 13.68 -9.19
C LYS A 220 -18.69 13.80 -10.70
N LEU A 221 -19.61 13.08 -11.33
CA LEU A 221 -19.96 13.30 -12.74
C LEU A 221 -20.96 14.46 -12.86
N MET A 222 -20.76 15.29 -13.88
CA MET A 222 -21.63 16.41 -14.22
C MET A 222 -21.98 16.38 -15.69
N ASP A 223 -23.21 16.72 -16.05
CA ASP A 223 -23.61 16.73 -17.45
C ASP A 223 -22.95 17.88 -18.22
N LYS A 224 -23.09 17.86 -19.55
CA LYS A 224 -22.45 18.83 -20.44
C LYS A 224 -22.95 20.26 -20.21
N GLN A 225 -24.23 20.44 -19.89
CA GLN A 225 -24.81 21.77 -19.71
C GLN A 225 -24.36 22.38 -18.37
N ALA A 226 -24.42 21.59 -17.30
CA ALA A 226 -23.89 21.92 -15.99
C ALA A 226 -22.40 22.28 -16.04
N TRP A 227 -21.60 21.50 -16.77
CA TRP A 227 -20.19 21.81 -16.98
C TRP A 227 -19.97 23.11 -17.77
N LYS A 228 -20.75 23.36 -18.83
CA LYS A 228 -20.67 24.61 -19.61
C LYS A 228 -20.91 25.85 -18.74
N VAL A 229 -21.90 25.78 -17.85
CA VAL A 229 -22.19 26.85 -16.88
C VAL A 229 -21.03 27.04 -15.90
N LEU A 230 -20.53 25.96 -15.29
CA LEU A 230 -19.39 26.06 -14.37
C LEU A 230 -18.13 26.59 -15.06
N ARG A 231 -17.83 26.14 -16.28
CA ARG A 231 -16.66 26.59 -17.05
C ARG A 231 -16.72 28.07 -17.39
N LYS A 232 -17.92 28.63 -17.59
CA LYS A 232 -18.09 30.07 -17.78
C LYS A 232 -17.72 30.86 -16.51
N LEU A 233 -18.06 30.33 -15.33
CA LEU A 233 -17.78 30.96 -14.05
C LEU A 233 -16.34 30.72 -13.56
N TYR A 234 -15.74 29.60 -13.96
CA TYR A 234 -14.40 29.13 -13.61
C TYR A 234 -13.59 28.75 -14.87
N PRO A 235 -13.18 29.73 -15.69
CA PRO A 235 -12.56 29.49 -16.99
C PRO A 235 -11.23 28.74 -16.92
N ASP A 236 -10.50 28.87 -15.81
CA ASP A 236 -9.20 28.21 -15.58
C ASP A 236 -9.32 26.71 -15.25
N SER A 237 -10.55 26.18 -15.23
CA SER A 237 -10.79 24.79 -14.87
C SER A 237 -10.42 23.83 -15.98
N THR A 238 -9.59 22.84 -15.64
CA THR A 238 -9.19 21.77 -16.57
C THR A 238 -10.40 20.90 -16.90
N THR A 239 -10.67 20.70 -18.20
CA THR A 239 -11.77 19.85 -18.67
C THR A 239 -11.39 18.38 -18.58
N LEU A 240 -12.16 17.59 -17.83
CA LEU A 240 -11.93 16.16 -17.62
C LEU A 240 -13.16 15.37 -18.05
N GLU A 241 -13.16 14.93 -19.31
CA GLU A 241 -14.26 14.12 -19.84
C GLU A 241 -14.19 12.68 -19.33
N SER A 242 -15.36 12.12 -19.03
CA SER A 242 -15.49 10.72 -18.58
C SER A 242 -14.97 9.71 -19.59
N VAL A 243 -15.02 10.03 -20.89
CA VAL A 243 -14.55 9.18 -21.99
C VAL A 243 -13.04 9.17 -22.14
N SER A 244 -12.33 10.22 -21.70
CA SER A 244 -10.88 10.31 -21.85
C SER A 244 -10.12 9.37 -20.90
N GLY A 245 -10.80 8.85 -19.87
CA GLY A 245 -10.20 7.94 -18.89
C GLY A 245 -9.17 8.62 -17.98
N GLU A 246 -8.34 7.79 -17.35
CA GLU A 246 -7.25 8.23 -16.49
C GLU A 246 -5.97 8.52 -17.30
N CYS A 247 -5.00 9.19 -16.69
CA CYS A 247 -3.75 9.53 -17.35
C CYS A 247 -2.96 8.29 -17.81
N LEU A 248 -2.84 8.09 -19.12
CA LEU A 248 -2.06 6.99 -19.72
C LEU A 248 -0.58 7.03 -19.33
N GLN A 249 0.01 8.23 -19.22
CA GLN A 249 1.41 8.37 -18.82
C GLN A 249 1.64 7.87 -17.38
N CYS A 250 0.80 8.28 -16.42
CA CYS A 250 0.88 7.75 -15.05
C CYS A 250 0.60 6.24 -14.99
N LEU A 251 -0.25 5.73 -15.89
CA LEU A 251 -0.51 4.29 -15.99
C LEU A 251 0.75 3.54 -16.42
N MET A 252 1.40 3.99 -17.48
CA MET A 252 2.67 3.43 -17.97
C MET A 252 3.78 3.52 -16.93
N GLU A 253 3.94 4.67 -16.26
CA GLU A 253 4.95 4.86 -15.20
C GLU A 253 4.72 3.90 -14.04
N THR A 254 3.47 3.71 -13.61
CA THR A 254 3.15 2.76 -12.54
C THR A 254 3.44 1.31 -12.96
N GLU A 255 3.13 0.94 -14.19
CA GLU A 255 3.39 -0.41 -14.71
C GLU A 255 4.88 -0.66 -14.90
N ALA A 256 5.61 0.31 -15.42
CA ALA A 256 7.06 0.27 -15.53
C ALA A 256 7.72 0.13 -14.15
N ALA A 257 7.30 0.94 -13.16
CA ALA A 257 7.81 0.84 -11.79
C ALA A 257 7.52 -0.53 -11.15
N LYS A 258 6.31 -1.08 -11.37
CA LYS A 258 5.97 -2.45 -10.92
C LYS A 258 6.85 -3.50 -11.58
N LYS A 259 7.09 -3.37 -12.88
CA LYS A 259 7.96 -4.28 -13.62
C LYS A 259 9.41 -4.19 -13.11
N THR A 260 9.96 -2.99 -12.98
CA THR A 260 11.31 -2.77 -12.43
C THR A 260 11.46 -3.35 -11.03
N GLU A 261 10.45 -3.19 -10.15
CA GLU A 261 10.49 -3.80 -8.82
C GLU A 261 10.43 -5.34 -8.89
N SER A 262 9.60 -5.91 -9.76
CA SER A 262 9.54 -7.35 -9.99
C SER A 262 10.87 -7.90 -10.49
N ASP A 263 11.46 -7.25 -11.49
CA ASP A 263 12.75 -7.62 -12.08
C ASP A 263 13.86 -7.54 -11.02
N ARG A 264 13.84 -6.49 -10.17
CA ARG A 264 14.77 -6.34 -9.04
C ARG A 264 14.63 -7.47 -8.02
N LEU A 265 13.40 -7.86 -7.67
CA LEU A 265 13.14 -8.96 -6.74
C LEU A 265 13.57 -10.32 -7.32
N GLU A 266 13.37 -10.54 -8.62
CA GLU A 266 13.83 -11.73 -9.32
C GLU A 266 15.36 -11.79 -9.39
N GLN A 267 16.02 -10.68 -9.73
CA GLN A 267 17.48 -10.59 -9.73
C GLN A 267 18.04 -10.85 -8.33
N ALA A 268 17.49 -10.23 -7.29
CA ALA A 268 17.89 -10.51 -5.91
C ALA A 268 17.69 -11.99 -5.55
N LYS A 269 16.63 -12.64 -6.03
CA LYS A 269 16.41 -14.08 -5.84
C LYS A 269 17.46 -14.94 -6.56
N LEU A 270 17.89 -14.55 -7.76
CA LEU A 270 18.96 -15.23 -8.50
C LEU A 270 20.32 -15.06 -7.81
N GLU A 271 20.67 -13.83 -7.41
CA GLU A 271 21.90 -13.51 -6.69
C GLU A 271 22.00 -14.28 -5.37
N ARG A 272 20.92 -14.34 -4.59
CA ARG A 272 20.86 -15.15 -3.36
C ARG A 272 21.10 -16.63 -3.62
N LYS A 273 20.68 -17.16 -4.77
CA LYS A 273 20.84 -18.58 -5.11
C LYS A 273 22.18 -18.89 -5.78
N MET A 274 23.00 -17.89 -6.10
CA MET A 274 24.32 -18.07 -6.72
C MET A 274 25.21 -19.09 -5.98
N PRO A 275 25.29 -19.11 -4.63
CA PRO A 275 26.07 -20.13 -3.91
C PRO A 275 25.64 -21.57 -4.19
N LEU A 276 24.38 -21.81 -4.55
CA LEU A 276 23.85 -23.13 -4.90
C LEU A 276 24.34 -23.64 -6.26
N ALA A 277 25.10 -22.85 -7.01
CA ALA A 277 25.84 -23.33 -8.18
C ALA A 277 26.89 -24.38 -7.78
N ASN A 278 27.49 -24.25 -6.59
CA ASN A 278 28.40 -25.25 -6.03
C ASN A 278 27.60 -26.50 -5.57
N PRO A 279 27.95 -27.71 -6.06
CA PRO A 279 27.22 -28.92 -5.72
C PRO A 279 27.27 -29.28 -4.22
N LEU A 280 28.35 -28.96 -3.50
CA LEU A 280 28.46 -29.23 -2.05
C LEU A 280 27.49 -28.36 -1.26
N VAL A 281 27.44 -27.07 -1.56
CA VAL A 281 26.47 -26.13 -0.95
C VAL A 281 25.03 -26.53 -1.28
N ARG A 282 24.76 -27.00 -2.51
CA ARG A 282 23.45 -27.50 -2.92
C ARG A 282 23.03 -28.76 -2.15
N ARG A 283 23.95 -29.70 -1.92
CA ARG A 283 23.69 -30.88 -1.08
C ARG A 283 23.34 -30.47 0.35
N PHE A 284 24.10 -29.56 0.95
CA PHE A 284 23.80 -29.03 2.28
C PHE A 284 22.44 -28.30 2.35
N TYR A 285 22.09 -27.51 1.32
CA TYR A 285 20.80 -26.82 1.22
C TYR A 285 19.61 -27.79 1.20
N THR A 286 19.72 -28.89 0.46
CA THR A 286 18.65 -29.89 0.31
C THR A 286 18.64 -30.97 1.40
N ARG A 287 19.63 -30.95 2.31
CA ARG A 287 19.79 -31.94 3.39
C ARG A 287 18.64 -31.86 4.41
N THR A 288 18.12 -33.03 4.77
CA THR A 288 17.08 -33.20 5.81
C THR A 288 17.53 -34.02 7.01
N LYS A 289 18.51 -34.91 6.84
CA LYS A 289 18.97 -35.87 7.87
C LYS A 289 20.00 -35.30 8.85
N GLY A 290 20.46 -34.07 8.63
CA GLY A 290 21.46 -33.41 9.47
C GLY A 290 22.88 -33.96 9.35
N VAL A 291 23.13 -34.94 8.47
CA VAL A 291 24.46 -35.50 8.19
C VAL A 291 24.68 -35.60 6.67
N PRO A 292 25.93 -35.49 6.17
CA PRO A 292 26.25 -35.76 4.78
C PRO A 292 26.04 -37.25 4.48
N THR A 293 25.19 -37.56 3.51
CA THR A 293 24.81 -38.95 3.20
C THR A 293 25.96 -39.76 2.60
N ASP A 294 26.84 -39.09 1.86
CA ASP A 294 28.08 -39.60 1.29
C ASP A 294 29.18 -39.85 2.32
N CYS A 295 28.98 -39.40 3.57
CA CYS A 295 29.91 -39.63 4.67
C CYS A 295 29.46 -40.75 5.61
N LEU A 296 28.39 -41.47 5.30
CA LEU A 296 27.94 -42.62 6.09
C LEU A 296 28.64 -43.89 5.59
N VAL A 297 29.04 -44.76 6.52
CA VAL A 297 29.61 -46.07 6.17
C VAL A 297 28.52 -46.91 5.49
N GLU A 298 28.68 -47.16 4.18
CA GLU A 298 27.79 -48.04 3.44
C GLU A 298 28.00 -49.50 3.88
N THR A 299 26.94 -50.13 4.39
CA THR A 299 26.96 -51.57 4.67
C THR A 299 26.48 -52.31 3.43
N SER A 300 27.07 -53.49 3.16
CA SER A 300 27.01 -54.26 1.91
C SER A 300 25.63 -54.77 1.45
N GLY A 301 24.52 -54.22 1.96
CA GLY A 301 23.15 -54.59 1.62
C GLY A 301 22.21 -53.41 1.43
N GLY A 302 22.71 -52.18 1.24
CA GLY A 302 21.88 -50.97 1.06
C GLY A 302 21.13 -50.53 2.32
N GLN A 303 21.23 -51.29 3.42
CA GLN A 303 20.73 -50.97 4.74
C GLN A 303 21.91 -50.57 5.61
N VAL A 304 21.83 -49.39 6.24
CA VAL A 304 22.84 -48.88 7.17
C VAL A 304 22.79 -49.75 8.44
N SER A 305 23.57 -50.82 8.47
CA SER A 305 23.79 -51.67 9.63
C SER A 305 24.91 -51.05 10.45
N VAL A 306 24.54 -50.27 11.46
CA VAL A 306 25.48 -49.72 12.43
C VAL A 306 25.90 -50.87 13.35
N SER A 307 27.15 -51.34 13.25
CA SER A 307 27.69 -52.21 14.29
C SER A 307 27.68 -51.45 15.61
N TYR A 308 27.01 -52.00 16.62
CA TYR A 308 26.93 -51.39 17.95
C TYR A 308 28.35 -51.04 18.44
N GLY A 309 28.60 -49.75 18.66
CA GLY A 309 29.88 -49.25 19.18
C GLY A 309 30.86 -48.69 18.14
N SER A 310 30.55 -48.70 16.84
CA SER A 310 31.35 -48.01 15.81
C SER A 310 30.71 -46.70 15.37
N CYS A 311 31.53 -45.68 15.07
CA CYS A 311 31.05 -44.44 14.47
C CYS A 311 30.42 -44.72 13.09
N PRO A 312 29.20 -44.22 12.80
CA PRO A 312 28.55 -44.42 11.51
C PRO A 312 29.15 -43.55 10.39
N LEU A 313 30.09 -42.66 10.71
CA LEU A 313 30.77 -41.79 9.74
C LEU A 313 32.04 -42.46 9.20
N ILE A 314 32.35 -42.20 7.93
CA ILE A 314 33.66 -42.53 7.35
C ILE A 314 34.77 -41.72 8.03
N ALA A 315 36.02 -42.15 7.86
CA ALA A 315 37.16 -41.39 8.35
C ALA A 315 37.23 -40.01 7.67
N GLY A 316 37.41 -38.96 8.48
CA GLY A 316 37.37 -37.59 7.99
C GLY A 316 37.19 -36.57 9.10
N LYS A 317 37.15 -35.30 8.72
CA LYS A 317 36.90 -34.18 9.63
C LYS A 317 35.55 -33.57 9.33
N TYR A 318 34.77 -33.36 10.38
CA TYR A 318 33.40 -32.85 10.30
C TYR A 318 33.25 -31.62 11.18
N VAL A 319 32.54 -30.61 10.68
CA VAL A 319 32.18 -29.42 11.43
C VAL A 319 30.77 -29.60 11.97
N ILE A 320 30.58 -29.31 13.25
CA ILE A 320 29.28 -29.35 13.91
C ILE A 320 28.65 -27.98 13.75
N LEU A 321 27.43 -27.84 13.24
CA LEU A 321 26.75 -26.54 13.09
C LEU A 321 25.44 -26.48 13.88
N PRO A 322 25.10 -25.36 14.53
CA PRO A 322 23.79 -25.17 15.13
C PRO A 322 22.68 -25.21 14.07
N ARG A 323 21.65 -26.03 14.31
CA ARG A 323 20.52 -26.20 13.39
C ARG A 323 19.72 -24.92 13.19
N SER A 324 19.62 -24.08 14.23
CA SER A 324 18.99 -22.76 14.16
C SER A 324 19.65 -21.87 13.09
N TRP A 325 20.98 -21.91 12.98
CA TRP A 325 21.72 -21.23 11.93
C TRP A 325 21.42 -21.83 10.55
N CYS A 326 21.45 -23.17 10.42
CA CYS A 326 21.15 -23.86 9.16
C CYS A 326 19.75 -23.51 8.64
N HIS A 327 18.75 -23.47 9.52
CA HIS A 327 17.38 -23.07 9.18
C HIS A 327 17.29 -21.62 8.74
N LYS A 328 17.95 -20.71 9.47
CA LYS A 328 18.00 -19.29 9.10
C LYS A 328 18.62 -19.11 7.70
N TRP A 329 19.73 -19.79 7.45
CA TRP A 329 20.39 -19.78 6.13
C TRP A 329 19.47 -20.33 5.04
N ARG A 330 18.87 -21.52 5.22
CA ARG A 330 17.94 -22.10 4.23
C ARG A 330 16.72 -21.20 3.99
N ARG A 331 16.17 -20.57 5.03
CA ARG A 331 15.05 -19.62 4.92
C ARG A 331 15.44 -18.41 4.09
N TYR A 332 16.61 -17.82 4.35
CA TYR A 332 17.15 -16.72 3.55
C TYR A 332 17.34 -17.13 2.08
N MET A 333 17.96 -18.28 1.81
CA MET A 333 18.17 -18.78 0.45
C MET A 333 16.85 -19.00 -0.31
N LYS A 334 15.81 -19.49 0.39
CA LYS A 334 14.49 -19.79 -0.19
C LYS A 334 13.66 -18.52 -0.46
N THR A 335 13.55 -17.66 0.54
CA THR A 335 12.56 -16.56 0.57
C THR A 335 13.21 -15.18 0.60
N GLY A 336 14.40 -15.06 1.20
CA GLY A 336 15.02 -13.78 1.56
C GLY A 336 14.71 -13.28 2.96
N GLU A 337 13.82 -13.95 3.67
CA GLU A 337 13.41 -13.53 5.00
C GLU A 337 14.57 -13.61 5.99
N GLY A 338 14.61 -12.64 6.92
CA GLY A 338 15.59 -12.61 8.02
C GLY A 338 17.00 -12.11 7.64
N GLY A 339 17.22 -11.74 6.39
CA GLY A 339 18.52 -11.27 5.88
C GLY A 339 19.58 -12.38 5.81
N MET A 340 20.72 -12.06 5.18
CA MET A 340 21.86 -12.99 5.12
C MET A 340 22.33 -13.29 6.55
N PRO A 341 22.41 -14.57 6.98
CA PRO A 341 22.91 -14.88 8.31
C PRO A 341 24.37 -14.46 8.44
N LEU A 342 24.76 -14.06 9.66
CA LEU A 342 26.16 -13.92 10.03
C LEU A 342 26.87 -15.28 9.93
N PRO A 343 28.22 -15.31 9.89
CA PRO A 343 28.95 -16.56 10.03
C PRO A 343 28.44 -17.35 11.25
N PRO A 344 28.34 -18.69 11.16
CA PRO A 344 27.89 -19.47 12.30
C PRO A 344 28.87 -19.27 13.47
N ASP A 345 28.31 -19.17 14.67
CA ASP A 345 29.03 -18.95 15.92
C ASP A 345 28.91 -20.20 16.81
N SER A 346 30.03 -20.58 17.42
CA SER A 346 30.11 -21.72 18.33
C SER A 346 29.56 -21.42 19.71
N SER A 347 29.22 -20.16 20.03
CA SER A 347 28.69 -19.77 21.35
C SER A 347 27.53 -20.64 21.84
N ALA A 348 26.62 -21.04 20.95
CA ALA A 348 25.51 -21.93 21.29
C ALA A 348 25.98 -23.34 21.75
N LEU A 349 27.17 -23.77 21.33
CA LEU A 349 27.77 -25.05 21.71
C LEU A 349 28.82 -24.91 22.81
N LEU A 350 28.97 -23.73 23.43
CA LEU A 350 29.92 -23.53 24.51
C LEU A 350 29.15 -23.40 25.83
N CYS A 351 29.67 -24.06 26.86
CA CYS A 351 29.22 -23.85 28.23
C CYS A 351 29.51 -22.41 28.64
N ASP A 352 28.51 -21.70 29.14
CA ASP A 352 28.66 -20.30 29.56
C ASP A 352 29.69 -20.13 30.67
N ALA A 353 29.77 -21.07 31.61
CA ALA A 353 30.68 -21.02 32.75
C ALA A 353 32.13 -21.37 32.36
N HIS A 354 32.32 -22.47 31.62
CA HIS A 354 33.65 -23.05 31.39
C HIS A 354 34.23 -22.74 30.01
N LYS A 355 33.43 -22.21 29.09
CA LYS A 355 33.78 -21.99 27.68
C LYS A 355 34.28 -23.26 26.97
N LEU A 356 33.86 -24.41 27.46
CA LEU A 356 34.12 -25.75 26.91
C LEU A 356 32.91 -26.22 26.09
N ALA A 357 33.10 -27.15 25.15
CA ALA A 357 32.02 -27.57 24.25
C ALA A 357 30.91 -28.35 24.99
N LEU A 358 29.66 -27.95 24.86
CA LEU A 358 28.49 -28.73 25.28
C LEU A 358 28.04 -29.57 24.09
N LEU A 359 28.29 -30.88 24.18
CA LEU A 359 27.92 -31.82 23.13
C LEU A 359 26.46 -32.24 23.32
N PRO A 360 25.59 -32.07 22.31
CA PRO A 360 24.23 -32.53 22.41
C PRO A 360 24.15 -34.05 22.55
N PRO A 361 23.30 -34.61 23.44
CA PRO A 361 23.22 -36.06 23.67
C PRO A 361 22.93 -36.88 22.41
N HIS A 362 22.15 -36.34 21.47
CA HIS A 362 21.84 -37.02 20.21
C HIS A 362 23.04 -37.13 19.27
N LEU A 363 23.97 -36.17 19.30
CA LEU A 363 25.22 -36.24 18.56
C LEU A 363 26.10 -37.36 19.12
N GLU A 364 26.23 -37.44 20.44
CA GLU A 364 27.01 -38.50 21.08
C GLU A 364 26.42 -39.89 20.81
N ALA A 365 25.09 -40.03 20.94
CA ALA A 365 24.40 -41.28 20.63
C ALA A 365 24.63 -41.72 19.18
N PHE A 366 24.59 -40.76 18.24
CA PHE A 366 24.89 -41.01 16.83
C PHE A 366 26.35 -41.44 16.61
N LEU A 367 27.32 -40.68 17.14
CA LEU A 367 28.75 -40.99 16.97
C LEU A 367 29.19 -42.29 17.64
N CYS A 368 28.52 -42.71 18.73
CA CYS A 368 28.73 -44.02 19.35
C CYS A 368 28.02 -45.17 18.63
N GLY A 369 27.31 -44.90 17.52
CA GLY A 369 26.54 -45.89 16.79
C GLY A 369 25.31 -46.41 17.54
N LYS A 370 24.83 -45.68 18.57
CA LYS A 370 23.60 -46.03 19.30
C LYS A 370 22.34 -45.66 18.51
N THR A 371 22.43 -44.64 17.65
CA THR A 371 21.36 -44.23 16.73
C THR A 371 21.86 -44.22 15.29
N ALA A 372 21.00 -44.67 14.35
CA ALA A 372 21.32 -44.66 12.92
C ALA A 372 21.08 -43.29 12.26
N GLN A 373 20.36 -42.39 12.93
CA GLN A 373 20.05 -41.04 12.45
C GLN A 373 20.50 -40.03 13.50
N LEU A 374 21.18 -38.98 13.05
CA LEU A 374 21.55 -37.86 13.92
C LEU A 374 20.31 -37.08 14.37
N LEU A 375 19.43 -36.78 13.42
CA LEU A 375 18.15 -36.15 13.66
C LEU A 375 17.10 -37.24 13.59
N ALA A 376 16.63 -37.72 14.75
CA ALA A 376 15.52 -38.66 14.80
C ALA A 376 14.30 -37.99 14.16
N SER A 377 13.88 -38.46 12.98
CA SER A 377 12.60 -38.05 12.41
C SER A 377 11.52 -38.63 13.32
N VAL A 378 10.79 -37.78 14.05
CA VAL A 378 9.63 -38.17 14.85
C VAL A 378 8.49 -38.56 13.90
N LYS A 379 8.65 -39.67 13.19
CA LYS A 379 7.52 -40.51 12.83
C LYS A 379 7.48 -41.55 13.94
N HIS A 380 6.48 -41.43 14.80
CA HIS A 380 6.18 -42.37 15.86
C HIS A 380 6.16 -43.81 15.32
N ASP A 381 7.29 -44.50 15.35
CA ASP A 381 7.37 -45.95 15.42
C ASP A 381 7.78 -46.31 16.85
N LEU A 382 7.00 -45.81 17.83
CA LEU A 382 6.91 -46.50 19.10
C LEU A 382 6.14 -47.79 18.82
N ILE A 383 6.90 -48.85 18.61
CA ILE A 383 6.46 -50.23 18.55
C ILE A 383 5.52 -50.47 19.74
N SER A 384 4.21 -50.45 19.47
CA SER A 384 3.21 -51.09 20.32
C SER A 384 3.11 -52.56 19.91
N PRO A 385 2.95 -53.50 20.86
CA PRO A 385 2.74 -54.91 20.53
C PRO A 385 1.40 -55.11 19.80
N PRO A 386 1.24 -56.17 18.99
CA PRO A 386 0.17 -56.26 18.02
C PRO A 386 -1.16 -56.60 18.70
N ALA A 387 -2.10 -55.66 18.67
CA ALA A 387 -3.51 -55.94 18.86
C ALA A 387 -4.23 -55.67 17.53
N ALA A 388 -4.90 -56.71 17.04
CA ALA A 388 -5.69 -56.69 15.82
C ALA A 388 -6.77 -55.59 15.86
N ALA A 389 -6.92 -54.84 14.77
CA ALA A 389 -8.06 -54.96 13.88
C ALA A 389 -8.30 -53.68 13.04
N THR A 390 -8.63 -53.97 11.77
CA THR A 390 -9.55 -53.24 10.88
C THR A 390 -9.14 -51.89 10.26
N ALA A 391 -9.16 -51.95 8.93
CA ALA A 391 -8.94 -50.90 7.96
C ALA A 391 -10.03 -49.81 7.98
N ALA A 392 -9.61 -48.57 7.76
CA ALA A 392 -10.46 -47.53 7.18
C ALA A 392 -9.60 -46.60 6.31
N ALA A 393 -9.85 -46.63 5.01
CA ALA A 393 -9.24 -45.76 4.01
C ALA A 393 -9.88 -44.37 4.08
N THR A 394 -9.08 -43.32 4.26
CA THR A 394 -9.50 -41.92 4.13
C THR A 394 -9.26 -41.43 2.71
N ALA A 395 -10.36 -41.08 2.04
CA ALA A 395 -10.41 -40.51 0.71
C ALA A 395 -9.82 -39.09 0.63
N SER A 396 -9.21 -38.78 -0.51
CA SER A 396 -8.73 -37.45 -0.90
C SER A 396 -9.89 -36.46 -1.16
N PRO A 397 -9.68 -35.14 -0.98
CA PRO A 397 -10.71 -34.15 -1.26
C PRO A 397 -10.90 -33.98 -2.78
N VAL A 398 -12.15 -34.17 -3.18
CA VAL A 398 -12.68 -34.05 -4.55
C VAL A 398 -12.47 -32.61 -5.07
N GLY A 399 -11.75 -32.50 -6.18
CA GLY A 399 -11.62 -31.26 -6.94
C GLY A 399 -12.95 -30.87 -7.58
N VAL A 400 -13.46 -29.69 -7.22
CA VAL A 400 -14.62 -29.07 -7.87
C VAL A 400 -14.18 -28.60 -9.25
N ARG A 401 -14.36 -29.45 -10.26
CA ARG A 401 -14.29 -29.03 -11.66
C ARG A 401 -15.56 -28.23 -11.97
N SER A 402 -15.42 -26.92 -12.12
CA SER A 402 -16.49 -26.05 -12.62
C SER A 402 -16.79 -26.43 -14.06
N THR A 403 -17.83 -27.25 -14.26
CA THR A 403 -18.36 -27.54 -15.58
C THR A 403 -19.30 -26.40 -15.94
N LEU A 404 -18.92 -25.61 -16.96
CA LEU A 404 -19.81 -24.60 -17.53
C LEU A 404 -21.07 -25.29 -18.04
N ASP A 405 -22.22 -24.82 -17.58
CA ASP A 405 -23.54 -25.31 -17.98
C ASP A 405 -23.65 -25.30 -19.52
N LEU A 406 -24.12 -26.41 -20.07
CA LEU A 406 -24.27 -26.63 -21.52
C LEU A 406 -25.21 -25.60 -22.16
N SER A 407 -26.14 -25.05 -21.37
CA SER A 407 -27.03 -23.95 -21.77
C SER A 407 -26.28 -22.67 -22.17
N ILE A 408 -25.17 -22.35 -21.47
CA ILE A 408 -24.35 -21.16 -21.70
C ILE A 408 -23.53 -21.35 -22.97
N VAL A 409 -22.99 -22.55 -23.19
CA VAL A 409 -22.24 -22.90 -24.40
C VAL A 409 -23.12 -22.75 -25.63
N ASN A 410 -24.36 -23.26 -25.58
CA ASN A 410 -25.30 -23.14 -26.68
C ASN A 410 -25.71 -21.70 -26.96
N SER A 411 -25.89 -20.89 -25.91
CA SER A 411 -26.22 -19.46 -26.04
C SER A 411 -25.08 -18.65 -26.68
N LEU A 412 -23.83 -18.98 -26.35
CA LEU A 412 -22.65 -18.32 -26.92
C LEU A 412 -22.42 -18.71 -28.38
N MET A 413 -22.67 -19.98 -28.75
CA MET A 413 -22.64 -20.40 -30.16
C MET A 413 -23.76 -19.75 -30.97
N ALA A 414 -24.97 -19.61 -30.40
CA ALA A 414 -26.08 -18.90 -31.03
C ALA A 414 -25.78 -17.39 -31.23
N ALA A 415 -24.90 -16.81 -30.42
CA ALA A 415 -24.41 -15.44 -30.56
C ALA A 415 -23.28 -15.28 -31.61
N GLY A 416 -22.93 -16.34 -32.34
CA GLY A 416 -21.95 -16.31 -33.42
C GLY A 416 -20.50 -16.50 -33.00
N ILE A 417 -20.23 -16.91 -31.75
CA ILE A 417 -18.87 -17.24 -31.30
C ILE A 417 -18.51 -18.62 -31.84
N SER A 418 -17.40 -18.71 -32.57
CA SER A 418 -16.93 -19.99 -33.09
C SER A 418 -16.46 -20.91 -31.95
N GLN A 419 -16.56 -22.22 -32.16
CA GLN A 419 -16.11 -23.20 -31.17
C GLN A 419 -14.61 -23.09 -30.84
N GLY A 420 -13.80 -22.61 -31.80
CA GLY A 420 -12.38 -22.32 -31.61
C GLY A 420 -12.12 -21.10 -30.71
N GLU A 421 -12.91 -20.03 -30.86
CA GLU A 421 -12.83 -18.85 -29.99
C GLU A 421 -13.29 -19.17 -28.57
N LEU A 422 -14.35 -19.98 -28.42
CA LEU A 422 -14.83 -20.43 -27.11
C LEU A 422 -13.79 -21.28 -26.37
N ALA A 423 -13.08 -22.15 -27.09
CA ALA A 423 -11.98 -22.94 -26.52
C ALA A 423 -10.80 -22.04 -26.09
N SER A 424 -10.41 -21.08 -26.93
CA SER A 424 -9.37 -20.10 -26.61
C SER A 424 -9.73 -19.27 -25.37
N GLN A 425 -10.99 -18.83 -25.26
CA GLN A 425 -11.47 -18.06 -24.11
C GLN A 425 -11.48 -18.90 -22.81
N ARG A 426 -11.75 -20.21 -22.89
CA ARG A 426 -11.65 -21.12 -21.74
C ARG A 426 -10.22 -21.27 -21.25
N VAL A 427 -9.27 -21.41 -22.16
CA VAL A 427 -7.84 -21.49 -21.80
C VAL A 427 -7.38 -20.20 -21.14
N ALA A 428 -7.77 -19.04 -21.70
CA ALA A 428 -7.45 -17.73 -21.12
C ALA A 428 -8.06 -17.54 -19.72
N MET A 429 -9.32 -17.93 -19.49
CA MET A 429 -9.93 -17.87 -18.15
C MET A 429 -9.24 -18.81 -17.16
N MET A 430 -8.83 -20.00 -17.60
CA MET A 430 -8.11 -20.95 -16.75
C MET A 430 -6.75 -20.39 -16.31
N GLN A 431 -6.02 -19.74 -17.22
CA GLN A 431 -4.77 -19.04 -16.91
C GLN A 431 -4.98 -17.88 -15.93
N ILE A 432 -6.00 -17.05 -16.14
CA ILE A 432 -6.32 -15.94 -15.22
C ILE A 432 -6.68 -16.47 -13.83
N GLN A 433 -7.44 -17.58 -13.75
CA GLN A 433 -7.80 -18.20 -12.48
C GLN A 433 -6.57 -18.79 -11.77
N GLU A 434 -5.65 -19.40 -12.52
CA GLU A 434 -4.39 -19.91 -11.99
C GLU A 434 -3.49 -18.77 -11.47
N GLU A 435 -3.37 -17.67 -12.22
CA GLU A 435 -2.64 -16.46 -11.79
C GLU A 435 -3.27 -15.83 -10.53
N GLN A 436 -4.60 -15.72 -10.47
CA GLN A 436 -5.30 -15.22 -9.28
C GLN A 436 -5.10 -16.14 -8.08
N GLN A 437 -5.11 -17.46 -8.28
CA GLN A 437 -4.87 -18.41 -7.21
C GLN A 437 -3.42 -18.34 -6.70
N GLN A 438 -2.44 -18.16 -7.60
CA GLN A 438 -1.05 -17.91 -7.23
C GLN A 438 -0.88 -16.57 -6.46
N GLN A 439 -1.58 -15.50 -6.88
CA GLN A 439 -1.56 -14.21 -6.18
C GLN A 439 -2.23 -14.26 -4.80
N HIS A 440 -3.32 -15.02 -4.66
CA HIS A 440 -3.98 -15.23 -3.36
C HIS A 440 -3.12 -16.06 -2.40
N VAL A 441 -2.39 -17.06 -2.89
CA VAL A 441 -1.42 -17.83 -2.09
C VAL A 441 -0.22 -16.95 -1.71
N ALA A 442 0.19 -16.00 -2.55
CA ALA A 442 1.27 -15.06 -2.25
C ALA A 442 0.87 -13.90 -1.31
N SER A 443 -0.42 -13.54 -1.25
CA SER A 443 -0.92 -12.39 -0.46
C SER A 443 -1.65 -12.79 0.82
N ALA A 444 -2.04 -14.05 0.97
CA ALA A 444 -2.52 -14.57 2.24
C ALA A 444 -1.35 -14.75 3.20
N VAL A 445 -1.09 -13.74 4.03
CA VAL A 445 -0.29 -13.94 5.26
C VAL A 445 -0.96 -15.07 6.02
N PRO A 446 -0.33 -16.24 6.19
CA PRO A 446 -0.92 -17.29 7.00
C PRO A 446 -0.97 -16.76 8.43
N SER A 447 -2.17 -16.66 8.99
CA SER A 447 -2.34 -16.64 10.44
C SER A 447 -1.76 -17.94 10.94
N PHE A 448 -0.49 -17.87 11.37
CA PHE A 448 0.30 -18.97 11.90
C PHE A 448 -0.42 -19.49 13.15
N ARG A 449 -1.23 -20.54 12.98
CA ARG A 449 -1.41 -21.50 14.07
C ARG A 449 -0.12 -22.29 14.14
N GLU A 450 0.73 -21.92 15.09
CA GLU A 450 1.95 -22.63 15.48
C GLU A 450 1.59 -24.05 15.91
N SER A 451 1.51 -24.97 14.94
CA SER A 451 1.68 -26.39 15.21
C SER A 451 3.18 -26.62 15.37
N GLY A 452 3.71 -26.31 16.54
CA GLY A 452 5.12 -26.52 16.87
C GLY A 452 5.50 -27.97 16.60
N CYS A 453 6.51 -28.19 15.77
CA CYS A 453 7.07 -29.53 15.61
C CYS A 453 7.85 -29.86 16.89
N ASN A 454 7.91 -31.12 17.35
CA ASN A 454 8.68 -31.48 18.56
C ASN A 454 10.17 -31.09 18.45
N ASN A 455 10.70 -30.80 17.25
CA ASN A 455 12.03 -30.21 17.12
C ASN A 455 12.08 -28.77 17.68
N ASP A 456 11.00 -27.99 17.60
CA ASP A 456 10.88 -26.69 18.27
C ASP A 456 10.78 -26.86 19.80
N LEU A 457 10.30 -28.01 20.29
CA LEU A 457 10.35 -28.38 21.71
C LEU A 457 11.75 -28.79 22.15
N LEU A 458 12.50 -29.56 21.35
CA LEU A 458 13.91 -29.86 21.60
C LEU A 458 14.78 -28.59 21.57
N ASP A 459 14.48 -27.65 20.67
CA ASP A 459 15.11 -26.32 20.64
C ASP A 459 14.71 -25.47 21.88
N ARG A 460 13.55 -25.72 22.50
CA ARG A 460 13.09 -25.05 23.74
C ARG A 460 13.60 -25.71 25.02
N GLU A 461 13.97 -26.99 25.00
CA GLU A 461 14.34 -27.80 26.19
C GLU A 461 15.86 -27.92 26.43
N ASN A 462 16.68 -26.94 26.05
CA ASN A 462 18.13 -26.87 26.34
C ASN A 462 19.04 -27.89 25.63
N HIS A 463 18.66 -28.42 24.48
CA HIS A 463 19.61 -29.18 23.64
C HIS A 463 19.75 -28.49 22.29
N VAL A 464 20.85 -27.76 22.10
CA VAL A 464 21.20 -27.19 20.80
C VAL A 464 21.21 -28.31 19.77
N VAL A 465 20.20 -28.34 18.91
CA VAL A 465 20.15 -29.30 17.83
C VAL A 465 21.23 -28.92 16.83
N ILE A 466 21.99 -29.90 16.37
CA ILE A 466 23.12 -29.69 15.45
C ILE A 466 22.95 -30.48 14.16
N GLU A 467 23.62 -30.01 13.12
CA GLU A 467 23.88 -30.74 11.88
C GLU A 467 25.40 -30.92 11.71
N LEU A 468 25.82 -32.03 11.11
CA LEU A 468 27.19 -32.26 10.67
C LEU A 468 27.34 -31.87 9.20
N ILE A 469 28.46 -31.26 8.89
CA ILE A 469 28.93 -31.00 7.53
C ILE A 469 30.37 -31.50 7.39
N SER A 470 30.75 -31.94 6.20
CA SER A 470 32.16 -32.33 5.96
C SER A 470 33.07 -31.10 5.87
N GLU A 471 34.38 -31.29 5.99
CA GLU A 471 35.36 -30.21 5.81
C GLU A 471 35.29 -29.59 4.41
N GLU A 472 34.98 -30.38 3.37
CA GLU A 472 34.80 -29.87 2.00
C GLU A 472 33.54 -29.00 1.89
N GLU A 473 32.42 -29.42 2.49
CA GLU A 473 31.19 -28.61 2.50
C GLU A 473 31.38 -27.30 3.27
N TRP A 474 32.08 -27.35 4.39
CA TRP A 474 32.41 -26.16 5.17
C TRP A 474 33.26 -25.17 4.37
N THR A 475 34.29 -25.66 3.68
CA THR A 475 35.14 -24.85 2.81
C THR A 475 34.32 -24.26 1.67
N ALA A 476 33.46 -25.04 1.04
CA ALA A 476 32.57 -24.56 -0.03
C ALA A 476 31.61 -23.46 0.46
N LEU A 477 31.06 -23.59 1.67
CA LEU A 477 30.21 -22.56 2.27
C LEU A 477 30.97 -21.25 2.51
N GLN A 478 32.23 -21.32 2.97
CA GLN A 478 33.11 -20.17 3.14
C GLN A 478 33.45 -19.48 1.80
N GLU A 479 33.83 -20.26 0.80
CA GLU A 479 34.29 -19.74 -0.50
C GLU A 479 33.15 -19.14 -1.34
N THR A 480 31.95 -19.71 -1.26
CA THR A 480 30.79 -19.26 -2.04
C THR A 480 30.11 -18.02 -1.47
N GLY A 481 30.56 -17.49 -0.33
CA GLY A 481 29.99 -16.30 0.27
C GLY A 481 28.58 -16.53 0.84
N CYS A 482 28.35 -17.70 1.46
CA CYS A 482 27.08 -17.99 2.15
C CYS A 482 26.82 -17.10 3.37
N TRP A 483 27.77 -16.26 3.73
CA TRP A 483 27.71 -15.19 4.72
C TRP A 483 28.70 -14.08 4.33
N PRO A 484 28.62 -12.87 4.91
CA PRO A 484 29.56 -11.78 4.65
C PRO A 484 31.02 -12.22 4.88
N LYS A 485 31.99 -11.68 4.13
CA LYS A 485 33.44 -11.98 4.25
C LYS A 485 34.04 -11.50 5.58
N GLN A 486 33.54 -12.05 6.67
CA GLN A 486 34.10 -11.96 8.01
C GLN A 486 34.77 -13.31 8.30
N VAL A 487 35.89 -13.26 9.01
CA VAL A 487 36.57 -14.48 9.44
C VAL A 487 35.65 -15.22 10.41
N SER A 488 35.19 -16.40 10.00
CA SER A 488 34.48 -17.30 10.92
C SER A 488 35.53 -17.92 11.85
N HIS A 489 35.41 -17.66 13.14
CA HIS A 489 36.25 -18.27 14.17
C HIS A 489 35.66 -19.58 14.72
N TYR A 490 34.77 -20.21 13.96
CA TYR A 490 34.09 -21.42 14.40
C TYR A 490 35.07 -22.60 14.59
N SER A 491 35.03 -23.24 15.76
CA SER A 491 36.10 -24.15 16.18
C SER A 491 35.66 -25.58 16.55
N VAL A 492 34.36 -25.89 16.59
CA VAL A 492 33.87 -27.19 17.05
C VAL A 492 33.83 -28.20 15.90
N THR A 493 34.79 -29.12 15.89
CA THR A 493 34.92 -30.18 14.87
C THR A 493 35.05 -31.55 15.53
N VAL A 494 34.67 -32.59 14.80
CA VAL A 494 34.92 -33.99 15.14
C VAL A 494 35.80 -34.63 14.07
N ASP A 495 36.91 -35.21 14.50
CA ASP A 495 37.83 -35.97 13.67
C ASP A 495 37.52 -37.46 13.87
N VAL A 496 37.14 -38.15 12.80
CA VAL A 496 36.92 -39.60 12.76
C VAL A 496 38.12 -40.25 12.07
N ASP A 497 38.73 -41.25 12.70
CA ASP A 497 39.86 -41.97 12.11
C ASP A 497 39.43 -43.21 11.31
N SER A 498 40.40 -43.87 10.66
CA SER A 498 40.19 -45.06 9.85
C SER A 498 39.62 -46.26 10.61
N ASN A 499 39.71 -46.26 11.95
CA ASN A 499 39.20 -47.33 12.80
C ASN A 499 37.78 -47.03 13.31
N GLY A 500 37.16 -45.93 12.85
CA GLY A 500 35.85 -45.48 13.34
C GLY A 500 35.89 -44.93 14.75
N GLN A 501 37.07 -44.60 15.30
CA GLN A 501 37.19 -43.84 16.54
C GLN A 501 37.09 -42.35 16.23
N PHE A 502 36.53 -41.58 17.15
CA PHE A 502 36.34 -40.14 16.95
C PHE A 502 36.87 -39.32 18.13
N GLY A 503 37.27 -38.09 17.84
CA GLY A 503 37.72 -37.11 18.83
C GLY A 503 37.27 -35.71 18.47
N PHE A 504 37.00 -34.88 19.47
CA PHE A 504 36.61 -33.48 19.27
C PHE A 504 37.82 -32.55 19.29
N SER A 505 37.78 -31.47 18.51
CA SER A 505 38.81 -30.42 18.51
C SER A 505 38.86 -29.64 19.82
N THR A 506 37.71 -29.53 20.50
CA THR A 506 37.54 -28.81 21.76
C THR A 506 37.15 -29.79 22.85
N LEU A 507 37.69 -29.59 24.06
CA LEU A 507 37.34 -30.40 25.22
C LEU A 507 35.85 -30.23 25.55
N PRO A 508 35.09 -31.33 25.73
CA PRO A 508 33.71 -31.25 26.16
C PRO A 508 33.61 -30.82 27.63
N CYS A 509 32.60 -30.00 27.95
CA CYS A 509 32.33 -29.54 29.30
C CYS A 509 31.63 -30.62 30.11
N ARG A 510 32.38 -31.38 30.91
CA ARG A 510 31.82 -32.50 31.70
C ARG A 510 31.00 -32.07 32.91
N ASP A 511 31.34 -30.93 33.50
CA ASP A 511 30.66 -30.45 34.72
C ASP A 511 29.25 -29.93 34.45
N CYS A 512 28.94 -29.62 33.19
CA CYS A 512 27.64 -29.10 32.75
C CYS A 512 26.97 -30.00 31.70
N ASP A 513 27.50 -31.20 31.48
CA ASP A 513 26.97 -32.16 30.53
C ASP A 513 25.71 -32.82 31.12
N ALA A 514 24.54 -32.40 30.62
CA ALA A 514 23.25 -32.92 31.06
C ALA A 514 23.06 -34.41 30.72
N SER A 515 23.88 -34.99 29.84
CA SER A 515 23.72 -36.38 29.43
C SER A 515 24.01 -37.37 30.56
N GLY A 516 24.81 -36.99 31.58
CA GLY A 516 25.24 -37.88 32.66
C GLY A 516 26.03 -39.10 32.18
N LEU A 517 26.27 -39.23 30.87
CA LEU A 517 27.01 -40.32 30.27
C LEU A 517 28.49 -40.03 30.44
N ARG A 518 29.08 -40.64 31.48
CA ARG A 518 30.53 -40.61 31.65
C ARG A 518 31.16 -41.26 30.42
N PHE A 519 31.84 -40.46 29.61
CA PHE A 519 32.62 -40.88 28.45
C PHE A 519 33.80 -41.73 28.93
N THR A 520 33.64 -43.05 29.04
CA THR A 520 34.65 -43.91 29.68
C THR A 520 35.47 -44.77 28.75
N SER A 521 35.34 -44.71 27.42
CA SER A 521 36.21 -45.56 26.56
C SER A 521 36.37 -45.19 25.08
N CYS A 522 35.45 -44.49 24.43
CA CYS A 522 35.45 -44.41 22.94
C CYS A 522 35.98 -43.10 22.32
N ALA A 523 36.08 -41.98 23.06
CA ALA A 523 36.72 -40.76 22.53
C ALA A 523 38.12 -40.58 23.07
N SER A 524 39.10 -40.62 22.17
CA SER A 524 40.44 -40.14 22.45
C SER A 524 40.47 -38.63 22.22
N VAL A 525 40.68 -37.84 23.27
CA VAL A 525 40.97 -36.41 23.13
C VAL A 525 42.40 -36.29 22.56
N LYS A 526 42.50 -36.06 21.25
CA LYS A 526 43.78 -35.71 20.62
C LYS A 526 44.16 -34.29 21.01
N ASN A 527 44.85 -34.15 22.13
CA ASN A 527 45.37 -32.87 22.61
C ASN A 527 46.56 -32.43 21.71
N LYS A 528 46.26 -31.96 20.49
CA LYS A 528 47.25 -31.54 19.48
C LYS A 528 48.10 -30.33 19.92
N PHE A 529 47.79 -29.70 21.05
CA PHE A 529 48.48 -28.52 21.54
C PHE A 529 49.81 -28.78 22.28
N ARG A 530 50.26 -30.02 22.44
CA ARG A 530 51.42 -30.33 23.31
C ARG A 530 52.71 -30.89 22.66
N SER A 531 52.82 -31.08 21.35
CA SER A 531 54.04 -31.69 20.77
C SER A 531 54.79 -30.93 19.67
N LYS A 532 54.51 -29.64 19.43
CA LYS A 532 55.48 -28.78 18.73
C LYS A 532 56.24 -27.96 19.75
N ARG A 533 57.35 -28.55 20.25
CA ARG A 533 58.44 -27.80 20.85
C ARG A 533 58.80 -26.69 19.88
N TRP A 534 58.56 -25.45 20.29
CA TRP A 534 59.01 -24.27 19.59
C TRP A 534 60.54 -24.31 19.58
N GLU A 535 61.15 -24.79 18.49
CA GLU A 535 62.53 -24.46 18.21
C GLU A 535 62.55 -23.04 17.66
N PRO A 536 63.24 -22.09 18.31
CA PRO A 536 63.40 -20.76 17.77
C PRO A 536 64.19 -20.87 16.46
N LYS A 537 63.52 -20.64 15.34
CA LYS A 537 64.23 -20.39 14.08
C LYS A 537 65.09 -19.14 14.27
N SER A 538 66.38 -19.30 14.11
CA SER A 538 67.35 -18.21 14.01
C SER A 538 66.82 -17.14 13.06
N VAL A 539 66.74 -15.92 13.56
CA VAL A 539 66.38 -14.72 12.80
C VAL A 539 67.49 -14.49 11.76
N GLU A 540 67.22 -14.85 10.51
CA GLU A 540 68.06 -14.45 9.40
C GLU A 540 67.64 -13.03 8.98
N GLN A 541 68.46 -12.08 9.42
CA GLN A 541 68.28 -10.65 9.32
C GLN A 541 68.50 -10.21 7.86
N LYS A 542 67.44 -10.24 7.04
CA LYS A 542 67.46 -9.63 5.70
C LYS A 542 67.58 -8.11 5.82
N ARG A 543 68.75 -7.59 5.46
CA ARG A 543 69.02 -6.16 5.24
C ARG A 543 68.02 -5.61 4.21
N ILE A 544 67.31 -4.56 4.61
CA ILE A 544 66.57 -3.67 3.72
C ILE A 544 67.60 -2.68 3.14
N PRO A 545 67.72 -2.50 1.81
CA PRO A 545 68.57 -1.47 1.26
C PRO A 545 67.95 -0.08 1.51
N ASN A 546 68.79 0.83 1.99
CA ASN A 546 68.50 2.25 2.17
C ASN A 546 67.97 2.87 0.87
N LEU A 547 66.85 3.59 0.96
CA LEU A 547 66.50 4.65 0.04
C LEU A 547 67.07 5.95 0.62
N GLU A 548 68.05 6.51 -0.08
CA GLU A 548 68.55 7.87 0.14
C GLU A 548 67.51 8.90 -0.32
N TYR A 549 67.54 10.04 0.38
CA TYR A 549 66.68 11.22 0.22
C TYR A 549 66.91 11.96 -1.10
#